data_AF-A0A2N2A897-F1
#
_entry.id   AF-A0A2N2A897-F1
#
_cell.length_a   1.000
_cell.length_b   1.000
_cell.length_c   1.000
_cell.angle_alpha   90.00
_cell.angle_beta   90.00
_cell.angle_gamma   90.00
#
_symmetry.space_group_name_H-M   'P 1'
#
loop_
_entity.id
_entity.type
_entity.pdbx_description
1 polymer ?
#
loop_
_entity_poly.entity_id
_entity_poly.type
_entity_poly.pdbx_seq_one_letter_code
_entity_poly.pdbx_strand_id
1 'polypeptide(L)'
;MKGYCHLRHKKWFAAALLLIILLITMHLQTKGIRVTSYTLQIRNLPEQFDGFTILQLSDLHSKLFGENQEELLKLIRSQKYDLVALTGDLVDKSNPDIFPAMTLIQQLKGKPVYFVPGNHDWWTEFQTRSRC
;
A
#
# COMPACT_ATOMS: atom_id res chain seq x y z
N MET A 1 53.55 -14.68 -17.46
CA MET A 1 52.67 -14.50 -16.28
C MET A 1 51.81 -13.23 -16.36
N LYS A 2 51.04 -13.01 -17.46
CA LYS A 2 50.18 -11.81 -17.64
C LYS A 2 48.67 -12.09 -17.73
N GLY A 3 48.23 -13.35 -17.63
CA GLY A 3 46.82 -13.74 -17.84
C GLY A 3 45.90 -13.61 -16.62
N TYR A 4 46.43 -13.50 -15.41
CA TYR A 4 45.61 -13.55 -14.18
C TYR A 4 45.06 -12.19 -13.72
N CYS A 5 45.67 -11.07 -14.14
CA CYS A 5 45.26 -9.73 -13.68
C CYS A 5 43.93 -9.28 -14.33
N HIS A 6 43.71 -9.65 -15.60
CA HIS A 6 42.52 -9.27 -16.35
C HIS A 6 41.25 -10.01 -15.88
N LEU A 7 41.39 -11.27 -15.44
CA LEU A 7 40.28 -12.07 -14.91
C LEU A 7 39.79 -11.57 -13.54
N ARG A 8 40.70 -11.02 -12.71
CA ARG A 8 40.35 -10.49 -11.38
C ARG A 8 39.46 -9.25 -11.50
N HIS A 9 39.81 -8.30 -12.35
CA HIS A 9 38.97 -7.12 -12.58
C HIS A 9 37.59 -7.48 -13.14
N LYS A 10 37.50 -8.44 -14.07
CA LYS A 10 36.21 -8.88 -14.64
C LYS A 10 35.25 -9.48 -13.59
N LYS A 11 35.78 -10.18 -12.58
CA LYS A 11 34.98 -10.69 -11.44
C LYS A 11 34.45 -9.57 -10.53
N TRP A 12 35.27 -8.55 -10.25
CA TRP A 12 34.83 -7.38 -9.47
C TRP A 12 33.81 -6.53 -10.22
N PHE A 13 33.95 -6.36 -11.54
CA PHE A 13 32.94 -5.72 -12.37
C PHE A 13 31.61 -6.49 -12.36
N ALA A 14 31.64 -7.82 -12.50
CA ALA A 14 30.45 -8.65 -12.42
C ALA A 14 29.78 -8.58 -11.03
N ALA A 15 30.56 -8.59 -9.95
CA ALA A 15 30.04 -8.46 -8.58
C ALA A 15 29.40 -7.08 -8.34
N ALA A 16 30.04 -6.00 -8.81
CA ALA A 16 29.48 -4.66 -8.71
C ALA A 16 28.18 -4.51 -9.51
N LEU A 17 28.12 -5.07 -10.73
CA LEU A 17 26.90 -5.09 -11.53
C LEU A 17 25.76 -5.84 -10.81
N LEU A 18 26.07 -7.00 -10.22
CA LEU A 18 25.09 -7.81 -9.48
C LEU A 18 24.58 -7.07 -8.23
N LEU A 19 25.46 -6.36 -7.52
CA LEU A 19 25.07 -5.51 -6.40
C LEU A 19 24.17 -4.35 -6.85
N ILE A 20 24.49 -3.69 -7.96
CA ILE A 20 23.66 -2.61 -8.51
C ILE A 20 22.27 -3.15 -8.89
N ILE A 21 22.19 -4.31 -9.55
CA ILE A 21 20.91 -4.95 -9.89
C ILE A 21 20.13 -5.28 -8.61
N LEU A 22 20.78 -5.82 -7.57
CA LEU A 22 20.15 -6.09 -6.29
C LEU A 22 19.59 -4.81 -5.66
N LEU A 23 20.36 -3.74 -5.61
CA LEU A 23 19.91 -2.46 -5.06
C LEU A 23 18.74 -1.86 -5.84
N ILE A 24 18.78 -1.92 -7.17
CA ILE A 24 17.69 -1.46 -8.03
C ILE A 24 16.42 -2.27 -7.77
N THR A 25 16.51 -3.60 -7.73
CA THR A 25 15.34 -4.48 -7.50
C THR A 25 14.73 -4.26 -6.11
N MET A 26 15.54 -4.15 -5.05
CA MET A 26 15.07 -3.81 -3.71
C MET A 26 14.35 -2.44 -3.69
N HIS A 27 14.92 -1.45 -4.37
CA HIS A 27 14.33 -0.12 -4.45
C HIS A 27 13.00 -0.11 -5.23
N LEU A 28 12.84 -0.96 -6.24
CA LEU A 28 11.59 -1.08 -6.99
C LEU A 28 10.53 -1.89 -6.21
N GLN A 29 10.91 -2.95 -5.49
CA GLN A 29 9.99 -3.79 -4.73
C GLN A 29 9.26 -3.03 -3.62
N THR A 30 9.91 -2.03 -3.01
CA THR A 30 9.33 -1.19 -1.96
C THR A 30 8.32 -0.15 -2.47
N LYS A 31 8.19 0.00 -3.80
CA LYS A 31 7.31 1.01 -4.42
C LYS A 31 6.02 0.44 -4.99
N GLY A 32 5.91 -0.88 -5.15
CA GLY A 32 4.73 -1.50 -5.75
C GLY A 32 3.53 -1.57 -4.81
N ILE A 33 2.36 -1.19 -5.31
CA ILE A 33 1.08 -1.56 -4.71
C ILE A 33 0.75 -2.99 -5.16
N ARG A 34 0.38 -3.85 -4.22
CA ARG A 34 -0.04 -5.23 -4.53
C ARG A 34 -1.49 -5.43 -4.12
N VAL A 35 -2.32 -5.84 -5.08
CA VAL A 35 -3.69 -6.29 -4.81
C VAL A 35 -3.64 -7.79 -4.52
N THR A 36 -4.24 -8.21 -3.40
CA THR A 36 -4.38 -9.62 -3.04
C THR A 36 -5.83 -9.90 -2.69
N SER A 37 -6.38 -10.99 -3.22
CA SER A 37 -7.79 -11.37 -3.04
C SER A 37 -7.87 -12.65 -2.23
N TYR A 38 -8.72 -12.64 -1.20
CA TYR A 38 -8.99 -13.79 -0.36
C TYR A 38 -10.50 -14.08 -0.39
N THR A 39 -10.85 -15.34 -0.62
CA THR A 39 -12.24 -15.81 -0.52
C THR A 39 -12.40 -16.58 0.78
N LEU A 40 -13.23 -16.07 1.67
CA LEU A 40 -13.50 -16.68 2.96
C LEU A 40 -14.83 -17.43 2.91
N GLN A 41 -14.83 -18.68 3.36
CA GLN A 41 -16.03 -19.49 3.48
C GLN A 41 -16.50 -19.45 4.94
N ILE A 42 -17.60 -18.74 5.21
CA ILE A 42 -18.13 -18.54 6.56
C ILE A 42 -19.35 -19.44 6.74
N ARG A 43 -19.29 -20.34 7.73
CA ARG A 43 -20.42 -21.21 8.06
C ARG A 43 -21.58 -20.38 8.62
N ASN A 44 -22.79 -20.64 8.14
CA ASN A 44 -24.01 -19.92 8.53
C ASN A 44 -23.96 -18.41 8.23
N LEU A 45 -23.26 -18.01 7.16
CA LEU A 45 -23.32 -16.64 6.68
C LEU A 45 -24.75 -16.34 6.17
N PRO A 46 -25.39 -15.24 6.59
CA PRO A 46 -26.68 -14.85 6.04
C PRO A 46 -26.60 -14.66 4.52
N GLU A 47 -27.62 -15.13 3.78
CA GLU A 47 -27.63 -15.11 2.30
C GLU A 47 -27.39 -13.73 1.70
N GLN A 48 -27.83 -12.66 2.37
CA GLN A 48 -27.59 -11.27 1.95
C GLN A 48 -26.11 -10.88 1.87
N PHE A 49 -25.21 -11.64 2.49
CA PHE A 49 -23.76 -11.43 2.44
C PHE A 49 -23.05 -12.44 1.52
N ASP A 50 -23.77 -13.32 0.84
CA ASP A 50 -23.15 -14.20 -0.15
C ASP A 50 -22.58 -13.36 -1.31
N GLY A 51 -21.32 -13.61 -1.64
CA GLY A 51 -20.56 -12.80 -2.60
C GLY A 51 -20.25 -11.37 -2.16
N PHE A 52 -20.48 -11.01 -0.89
CA PHE A 52 -20.16 -9.69 -0.37
C PHE A 52 -18.64 -9.45 -0.38
N THR A 53 -18.24 -8.30 -0.89
CA THR A 53 -16.83 -7.97 -1.14
C THR A 53 -16.38 -6.74 -0.35
N ILE A 54 -15.29 -6.91 0.41
CA ILE A 54 -14.66 -5.83 1.19
C ILE A 54 -13.35 -5.46 0.52
N LEU A 55 -13.22 -4.19 0.15
CA LEU A 55 -11.95 -3.60 -0.24
C LEU A 55 -11.22 -3.15 1.03
N GLN A 56 -10.16 -3.84 1.40
CA GLN A 56 -9.31 -3.45 2.52
C GLN A 56 -8.10 -2.63 2.04
N LEU A 57 -7.87 -1.48 2.65
CA LEU A 57 -6.68 -0.64 2.45
C LEU A 57 -6.01 -0.41 3.81
N SER A 58 -4.70 -0.59 3.89
CA SER A 58 -3.93 -0.44 5.12
C SER A 58 -2.52 0.09 4.82
N ASP A 59 -1.85 0.60 5.86
CA ASP A 59 -0.41 0.91 5.85
C ASP A 59 0.03 1.80 4.68
N LEU A 60 -0.76 2.84 4.39
CA LEU A 60 -0.46 3.78 3.31
C LEU A 60 0.60 4.82 3.73
N HIS A 61 0.78 5.08 5.03
CA HIS A 61 1.85 5.92 5.60
C HIS A 61 2.07 7.24 4.87
N SER A 62 1.03 8.04 4.66
CA SER A 62 1.11 9.35 3.97
C SER A 62 1.74 9.29 2.57
N LYS A 63 1.75 8.13 1.91
CA LYS A 63 2.38 7.95 0.61
C LYS A 63 1.45 8.34 -0.53
N LEU A 64 2.01 9.09 -1.48
CA LEU A 64 1.39 9.32 -2.79
C LEU A 64 1.79 8.22 -3.77
N PHE A 65 0.80 7.64 -4.44
CA PHE A 65 0.99 6.67 -5.51
C PHE A 65 0.57 7.28 -6.85
N GLY A 66 1.58 7.69 -7.62
CA GLY A 66 1.39 8.53 -8.80
C GLY A 66 0.96 9.96 -8.46
N GLU A 67 0.66 10.74 -9.49
CA GLU A 67 0.11 12.09 -9.32
C GLU A 67 -1.30 12.01 -8.71
N ASN A 68 -1.55 12.77 -7.65
CA ASN A 68 -2.86 12.84 -6.96
C ASN A 68 -3.47 11.47 -6.60
N GLN A 69 -2.65 10.48 -6.23
CA GLN A 69 -3.10 9.13 -5.85
C GLN A 69 -3.67 8.29 -7.01
N GLU A 70 -3.52 8.73 -8.26
CA GLU A 70 -4.22 8.14 -9.40
C GLU A 70 -3.82 6.68 -9.69
N GLU A 71 -2.58 6.26 -9.38
CA GLU A 71 -2.18 4.86 -9.56
C GLU A 71 -2.96 3.93 -8.62
N LEU A 72 -3.09 4.32 -7.34
CA LEU A 72 -3.88 3.57 -6.37
C LEU A 72 -5.37 3.62 -6.73
N LEU A 73 -5.88 4.78 -7.15
CA LEU A 73 -7.28 4.94 -7.55
C LEU A 73 -7.64 4.08 -8.77
N LYS A 74 -6.75 3.97 -9.75
CA LYS A 74 -6.94 3.06 -10.89
C LYS A 74 -7.06 1.61 -10.45
N LEU A 75 -6.19 1.17 -9.53
CA LEU A 75 -6.28 -0.17 -8.96
C LEU A 75 -7.61 -0.37 -8.24
N ILE A 76 -8.02 0.58 -7.39
CA ILE A 76 -9.29 0.50 -6.66
C ILE A 76 -10.50 0.45 -7.60
N ARG A 77 -10.54 1.33 -8.62
CA ARG A 77 -11.63 1.39 -9.62
C ARG A 77 -11.75 0.11 -10.44
N SER A 78 -10.65 -0.66 -10.57
CA SER A 78 -10.67 -1.96 -11.26
C SER A 78 -11.25 -3.11 -10.42
N GLN A 79 -11.46 -2.91 -9.11
CA GLN A 79 -12.01 -3.92 -8.21
C GLN A 79 -13.52 -3.69 -8.00
N LYS A 80 -14.28 -4.79 -7.91
CA LYS A 80 -15.67 -4.76 -7.47
C LYS A 80 -15.70 -4.90 -5.95
N TYR A 81 -16.35 -3.96 -5.27
CA TYR A 81 -16.50 -3.98 -3.81
C TYR A 81 -17.84 -3.39 -3.36
N ASP A 82 -18.29 -3.85 -2.19
CA ASP A 82 -19.52 -3.41 -1.54
C ASP A 82 -19.24 -2.43 -0.40
N LEU A 83 -18.04 -2.53 0.20
CA LEU A 83 -17.60 -1.73 1.34
C LEU A 83 -16.10 -1.49 1.27
N VAL A 84 -15.65 -0.34 1.78
CA VAL A 84 -14.23 -0.06 2.00
C VAL A 84 -13.92 -0.10 3.49
N ALA A 85 -12.88 -0.86 3.85
CA ALA A 85 -12.30 -0.90 5.18
C ALA A 85 -10.89 -0.31 5.15
N LEU A 86 -10.71 0.83 5.82
CA LEU A 86 -9.41 1.46 6.05
C LEU A 86 -8.89 0.98 7.42
N THR A 87 -7.92 0.07 7.43
CA THR A 87 -7.46 -0.62 8.64
C THR A 87 -6.11 -0.13 9.12
N GLY A 88 -6.01 1.18 9.35
CA GLY A 88 -4.89 1.81 10.04
C GLY A 88 -3.70 2.23 9.19
N ASP A 89 -2.84 3.03 9.83
CA ASP A 89 -1.58 3.57 9.34
C ASP A 89 -1.75 4.31 8.00
N LEU A 90 -2.78 5.16 7.94
CA LEU A 90 -3.00 6.05 6.80
C LEU A 90 -2.02 7.22 6.83
N VAL A 91 -1.68 7.70 8.03
CA VAL A 91 -0.77 8.83 8.24
C VAL A 91 0.51 8.35 8.89
N ASP A 92 1.66 8.79 8.37
CA ASP A 92 2.95 8.44 8.96
C ASP A 92 3.27 9.31 10.18
N LYS A 93 3.62 8.68 11.30
CA LYS A 93 4.05 9.37 12.52
C LYS A 93 5.25 10.31 12.31
N SER A 94 6.20 9.94 11.46
CA SER A 94 7.46 10.66 11.26
C SER A 94 7.30 11.85 10.32
N ASN A 95 6.34 11.76 9.38
CA ASN A 95 5.98 12.84 8.47
C ASN A 95 4.45 12.84 8.25
N PRO A 96 3.68 13.43 9.18
CA PRO A 96 2.23 13.33 9.17
C PRO A 96 1.63 14.26 8.10
N ASP A 97 1.59 13.78 6.87
CA ASP A 97 0.84 14.43 5.79
C ASP A 97 -0.50 13.70 5.58
N ILE A 98 -1.58 14.41 5.85
CA ILE A 98 -2.95 13.89 5.72
C ILE A 98 -3.48 14.05 4.29
N PHE A 99 -2.85 14.88 3.45
CA PHE A 99 -3.33 15.20 2.11
C PHE A 99 -3.50 13.97 1.19
N PRO A 100 -2.59 12.97 1.18
CA PRO A 100 -2.75 11.76 0.37
C PRO A 100 -3.97 10.93 0.80
N ALA A 101 -4.19 10.80 2.12
CA ALA A 101 -5.32 10.09 2.67
C ALA A 101 -6.65 10.81 2.36
N MET A 102 -6.69 12.15 2.48
CA MET A 102 -7.88 12.94 2.14
C MET A 102 -8.22 12.86 0.66
N THR A 103 -7.21 12.95 -0.21
CA THR A 103 -7.38 12.78 -1.66
C THR A 103 -7.99 11.42 -1.98
N LEU A 104 -7.50 10.34 -1.36
CA LEU A 104 -8.05 9.01 -1.50
C LEU A 104 -9.53 8.95 -1.04
N ILE A 105 -9.82 9.38 0.19
CA ILE A 105 -11.16 9.28 0.79
C ILE A 105 -12.19 10.08 -0.04
N GLN A 106 -11.83 11.25 -0.55
CA GLN A 106 -12.72 12.06 -1.40
C GLN A 106 -13.12 11.36 -2.70
N GLN A 107 -12.31 10.41 -3.18
CA GLN A 107 -12.54 9.67 -4.42
C GLN A 107 -13.29 8.35 -4.18
N LEU A 108 -13.37 7.87 -2.94
CA LEU A 108 -14.09 6.65 -2.54
C LEU A 108 -15.59 6.87 -2.26
N LYS A 109 -16.16 7.98 -2.75
CA LYS A 109 -17.58 8.33 -2.53
C LYS A 109 -18.51 7.29 -3.17
N GLY A 110 -19.65 7.03 -2.51
CA GLY A 110 -20.73 6.19 -3.03
C GLY A 110 -20.78 4.76 -2.47
N LYS A 111 -19.81 4.37 -1.64
CA LYS A 111 -19.82 3.13 -0.87
C LYS A 111 -19.59 3.42 0.61
N PRO A 112 -20.09 2.59 1.55
CA PRO A 112 -19.74 2.71 2.95
C PRO A 112 -18.22 2.60 3.15
N VAL A 113 -17.65 3.55 3.90
CA VAL A 113 -16.23 3.57 4.26
C VAL A 113 -16.12 3.52 5.77
N TYR A 114 -15.39 2.52 6.28
CA TYR A 114 -15.12 2.35 7.70
C TYR A 114 -13.63 2.54 7.94
N PHE A 115 -13.29 3.28 8.99
CA PHE A 115 -11.90 3.53 9.38
C PHE A 115 -11.65 3.04 10.79
N VAL A 116 -10.56 2.30 10.96
CA VAL A 116 -10.02 1.89 12.26
C VAL A 116 -8.59 2.45 12.32
N PRO A 117 -8.25 3.29 13.31
CA PRO A 117 -6.92 3.88 13.41
C PRO A 117 -5.87 2.82 13.76
N GLY A 118 -4.70 2.93 13.12
CA GLY A 118 -3.51 2.15 13.43
C GLY A 118 -2.68 2.79 14.53
N ASN A 119 -1.53 2.19 14.83
CA ASN A 119 -0.64 2.72 15.85
C ASN A 119 0.00 4.04 15.43
N HIS A 120 0.33 4.25 14.15
CA HIS A 120 0.89 5.52 13.69
C HIS A 120 -0.16 6.64 13.71
N ASP A 121 -1.41 6.33 13.42
CA ASP A 121 -2.51 7.30 13.44
C ASP A 121 -2.76 7.83 14.88
N TRP A 122 -2.65 6.98 15.90
CA TRP A 122 -2.90 7.37 17.30
C TRP A 122 -1.95 8.45 17.82
N TRP A 123 -0.69 8.46 17.34
CA TRP A 123 0.32 9.43 17.75
C TRP A 123 0.14 10.80 17.11
N THR A 124 -0.71 10.92 16.09
CA THR A 124 -0.96 12.19 15.38
C THR A 124 -2.05 13.05 16.02
N GLU A 125 -2.46 12.76 17.27
CA GLU A 125 -3.60 13.41 17.94
C GLU A 125 -4.87 13.39 17.06
N PHE A 126 -5.14 12.27 16.40
CA PHE A 126 -6.36 12.08 15.63
C PHE A 126 -7.57 12.11 16.58
N GLN A 127 -8.07 13.32 16.88
CA GLN A 127 -9.31 13.51 17.62
C GLN A 127 -10.44 13.14 16.68
N THR A 128 -10.98 11.93 16.84
CA THR A 128 -12.30 11.60 16.32
C THR A 128 -13.28 12.60 16.95
N ARG A 129 -13.60 13.68 16.24
CA ARG A 129 -14.69 14.57 16.62
C ARG A 129 -15.98 13.82 16.38
N SER A 130 -16.38 12.99 17.34
CA SER A 130 -17.75 12.52 17.48
C SER A 130 -18.60 13.74 17.83
N ARG A 131 -18.99 14.52 16.81
CA ARG A 131 -20.09 15.46 16.97
C ARG A 131 -21.36 14.62 17.07
N CYS A 132 -21.86 14.47 18.30
CA CYS A 132 -23.26 14.17 18.55
C CYS A 132 -24.15 15.25 17.91
#